data_AF-A0A662FA20-F1
#
_entry.id   AF-A0A662FA20-F1
#
_cell.length_a   1.000
_cell.length_b   1.000
_cell.length_c   1.000
_cell.angle_alpha   90.00
_cell.angle_beta   90.00
_cell.angle_gamma   90.00
#
_symmetry.space_group_name_H-M   'P 1'
#
loop_
_entity.id
_entity.type
_entity.pdbx_description
1 polymer ?
#
loop_
_entity_poly.entity_id
_entity_poly.type
_entity_poly.pdbx_seq_one_letter_code
_entity_poly.pdbx_strand_id
1 'polypeptide(L)'
;MTPCEINCTEAWCLAVPSFLGFCPHAVNGTSLASLQGDAMRWPALLLGLLVCASAGGEGVRPGLLITPDNYRQYLADLRRLLSPGAFRVVEEGLRRGYIKMPIVETKRYPQYRPFYEATLAHRGRARVGPDNQLLGWVSGLPFPQPRRGVELAWNLDRRVTVSDNYFFEGDFYLYNGPGRPERRYRWWYWVYRANGRVWPPPVPLDPINRGRPWREQIRWRSQFVMVSPFDVRGFAVIRTRYEGVDRWDDLFSYIPAIRRIRRMTGADVCDPMLGTDTIYDDFELFSQKITARMTFRMHRKRMLVPIYYCETPPAFDPKTGYRQHVWNLREGWVLEIFPNDPEYLYSKRVVYLEAQRLNGSGYYLDTYDQRGRLYRQQVYLNRYLDDELHTPSSFGARYTNLMSGHFTHIVMEYPGLRVGRHREVRISAADFNFRWLLRHAR
;
A
#
# COMPACT_ATOMS: atom_id res chain seq x y z
N MET A 1 19.82 -11.44 -19.75
CA MET A 1 21.16 -10.83 -19.86
C MET A 1 21.07 -9.71 -20.86
N THR A 2 21.08 -8.47 -20.35
CA THR A 2 21.56 -7.21 -20.95
C THR A 2 21.15 -6.11 -19.95
N PRO A 3 22.08 -5.44 -19.25
CA PRO A 3 21.76 -4.33 -18.37
C PRO A 3 21.78 -3.01 -19.16
N CYS A 4 20.82 -2.13 -18.88
CA CYS A 4 20.76 -0.79 -19.44
C CYS A 4 21.55 0.16 -18.53
N GLU A 5 22.75 0.53 -18.96
CA GLU A 5 23.56 1.60 -18.37
C GLU A 5 23.18 2.94 -19.00
N ILE A 6 23.03 3.97 -18.17
CA ILE A 6 22.79 5.35 -18.58
C ILE A 6 24.16 6.05 -18.57
N ASN A 7 24.70 6.33 -19.75
CA ASN A 7 25.87 7.20 -19.90
C ASN A 7 25.41 8.64 -20.17
N CYS A 8 25.84 9.55 -19.31
CA CYS A 8 25.97 10.97 -19.61
C CYS A 8 27.37 11.19 -20.21
N THR A 9 27.45 11.82 -21.38
CA THR A 9 28.36 12.94 -21.75
C THR A 9 28.41 13.08 -23.27
N GLU A 10 28.19 14.32 -23.73
CA GLU A 10 29.03 15.08 -24.66
C GLU A 10 28.21 15.95 -25.63
N ALA A 11 28.66 17.21 -25.66
CA ALA A 11 28.10 18.33 -26.40
C ALA A 11 28.61 18.34 -27.84
N TRP A 12 27.79 18.85 -28.77
CA TRP A 12 28.27 19.43 -30.02
C TRP A 12 27.53 20.74 -30.30
N CYS A 13 28.31 21.83 -30.29
CA CYS A 13 27.97 23.14 -30.78
C CYS A 13 27.77 23.13 -32.30
N LEU A 14 26.78 23.87 -32.81
CA LEU A 14 26.87 24.57 -34.09
C LEU A 14 26.07 25.88 -34.03
N ALA A 15 26.68 26.93 -34.60
CA ALA A 15 26.44 28.36 -34.45
C ALA A 15 25.29 28.90 -35.36
N VAL A 16 24.48 29.88 -34.91
CA VAL A 16 24.49 31.36 -35.29
C VAL A 16 23.77 31.63 -36.64
N PRO A 17 23.17 32.82 -36.97
CA PRO A 17 23.22 34.20 -36.40
C PRO A 17 21.82 34.83 -36.17
N SER A 18 21.55 36.08 -35.77
CA SER A 18 22.19 37.33 -35.32
C SER A 18 21.04 38.30 -35.03
N PHE A 19 21.14 39.26 -34.10
CA PHE A 19 20.65 40.63 -34.33
C PHE A 19 21.31 41.62 -33.35
N LEU A 20 21.55 42.81 -33.90
CA LEU A 20 22.37 43.93 -33.42
C LEU A 20 21.74 44.73 -32.26
N GLY A 21 22.58 45.48 -31.53
CA GLY A 21 22.24 46.88 -31.25
C GLY A 21 22.66 47.50 -29.92
N PHE A 22 23.78 48.24 -29.98
CA PHE A 22 24.04 49.56 -29.35
C PHE A 22 24.80 49.72 -28.03
N CYS A 23 25.61 50.78 -28.06
CA CYS A 23 26.87 51.09 -27.37
C CYS A 23 26.75 51.85 -26.03
N PRO A 24 27.88 52.03 -25.30
CA PRO A 24 27.97 52.52 -23.92
C PRO A 24 28.37 54.01 -23.84
N HIS A 25 28.38 54.58 -22.62
CA HIS A 25 29.16 55.78 -22.29
C HIS A 25 29.87 55.61 -20.94
N ALA A 26 31.07 56.16 -20.90
CA ALA A 26 32.10 56.02 -19.88
C ALA A 26 32.33 57.35 -19.13
N VAL A 27 33.31 57.33 -18.21
CA VAL A 27 34.44 58.29 -18.11
C VAL A 27 34.65 58.97 -16.74
N ASN A 28 35.88 58.77 -16.21
CA ASN A 28 36.74 59.57 -15.32
C ASN A 28 36.48 59.64 -13.79
N GLY A 29 37.50 59.63 -12.92
CA GLY A 29 38.96 59.59 -13.12
C GLY A 29 39.76 59.76 -11.79
N THR A 30 41.08 59.46 -11.85
CA THR A 30 42.25 60.06 -11.12
C THR A 30 42.27 60.09 -9.56
N SER A 31 43.36 59.90 -8.78
CA SER A 31 44.83 59.86 -9.00
C SER A 31 45.58 59.19 -7.81
N LEU A 32 46.88 58.98 -8.00
CA LEU A 32 47.93 58.32 -7.18
C LEU A 32 48.44 59.09 -5.92
N ALA A 33 49.11 58.34 -5.01
CA ALA A 33 50.37 58.61 -4.25
C ALA A 33 50.28 58.17 -2.77
N SER A 34 50.85 57.02 -2.37
CA SER A 34 52.21 56.78 -1.81
C SER A 34 52.45 57.30 -0.38
N LEU A 35 52.83 56.42 0.57
CA LEU A 35 53.98 56.55 1.48
C LEU A 35 54.15 55.31 2.41
N GLN A 36 55.41 55.05 2.73
CA GLN A 36 56.01 53.88 3.37
C GLN A 36 55.80 53.82 4.90
N GLY A 37 56.03 52.65 5.52
CA GLY A 37 56.29 52.54 6.97
C GLY A 37 56.21 51.11 7.52
N ASP A 38 57.31 50.65 8.11
CA ASP A 38 57.64 49.27 8.49
C ASP A 38 56.95 48.68 9.75
N ALA A 39 56.91 47.34 9.76
CA ALA A 39 57.12 46.39 10.86
C ALA A 39 56.33 46.52 12.19
N MET A 40 55.49 45.50 12.49
CA MET A 40 55.65 44.64 13.68
C MET A 40 54.62 43.50 13.69
N ARG A 41 55.10 42.27 13.92
CA ARG A 41 54.30 41.05 14.10
C ARG A 41 53.81 40.96 15.55
N TRP A 42 52.51 40.79 15.76
CA TRP A 42 51.90 40.09 16.91
C TRP A 42 50.61 39.38 16.43
N PRO A 43 50.26 38.19 16.95
CA PRO A 43 49.19 37.38 16.42
C PRO A 43 47.84 37.85 17.00
N ALA A 44 46.98 38.40 16.14
CA ALA A 44 45.60 38.69 16.51
C ALA A 44 44.75 37.43 16.26
N LEU A 45 44.14 36.92 17.33
CA LEU A 45 43.08 35.93 17.29
C LEU A 45 42.00 36.35 16.28
N LEU A 46 41.93 35.67 15.14
CA LEU A 46 40.70 35.57 14.37
C LEU A 46 39.78 34.61 15.13
N LEU A 47 38.94 35.16 15.99
CA LEU A 47 37.65 34.57 16.33
C LEU A 47 36.89 34.42 15.02
N GLY A 48 37.09 33.29 14.34
CA GLY A 48 36.15 32.80 13.35
C GLY A 48 34.85 32.56 14.09
N LEU A 49 33.94 33.52 14.00
CA LEU A 49 32.51 33.27 14.08
C LEU A 49 32.22 32.17 13.05
N LEU A 50 32.29 30.92 13.51
CA LEU A 50 31.47 29.85 12.99
C LEU A 50 30.05 30.34 13.18
N VAL A 51 29.56 31.08 12.19
CA VAL A 51 28.17 31.00 11.81
C VAL A 51 27.97 29.51 11.54
N CYS A 52 27.53 28.78 12.56
CA CYS A 52 26.73 27.59 12.33
C CYS A 52 25.57 28.10 11.49
N ALA A 53 25.75 28.11 10.17
CA ALA A 53 24.64 28.04 9.25
C ALA A 53 23.86 26.84 9.77
N SER A 54 22.75 27.11 10.44
CA SER A 54 21.76 26.09 10.70
C SER A 54 21.54 25.45 9.35
N ALA A 55 22.01 24.21 9.18
CA ALA A 55 21.63 23.38 8.06
C ALA A 55 20.13 23.13 8.23
N GLY A 56 19.32 24.13 7.90
CA GLY A 56 17.93 23.99 7.58
C GLY A 56 17.91 23.22 6.29
N GLY A 57 18.11 21.90 6.39
CA GLY A 57 18.04 21.01 5.25
C GLY A 57 16.71 21.28 4.56
N GLU A 58 16.75 21.55 3.26
CA GLU A 58 15.55 21.61 2.45
C GLU A 58 14.75 20.32 2.73
N GLY A 59 13.53 20.47 3.25
CA GLY A 59 12.74 19.33 3.71
C GLY A 59 12.49 18.30 2.60
N VAL A 60 11.91 17.16 2.97
CA VAL A 60 11.72 16.05 2.03
C VAL A 60 10.95 16.49 0.77
N ARG A 61 11.63 16.39 -0.39
CA ARG A 61 11.14 16.86 -1.70
C ARG A 61 11.62 15.96 -2.85
N PRO A 62 10.97 16.01 -4.03
CA PRO A 62 11.45 15.30 -5.21
C PRO A 62 12.92 15.60 -5.54
N GLY A 63 13.65 14.60 -6.01
CA GLY A 63 15.09 14.65 -6.29
C GLY A 63 15.98 14.31 -5.09
N LEU A 64 15.46 14.32 -3.87
CA LEU A 64 16.22 13.94 -2.67
C LEU A 64 16.49 12.43 -2.63
N LEU A 65 17.72 12.05 -2.29
CA LEU A 65 18.08 10.69 -1.92
C LEU A 65 18.40 10.61 -0.43
N ILE A 66 17.53 9.95 0.33
CA ILE A 66 17.80 9.66 1.74
C ILE A 66 18.56 8.35 1.85
N THR A 67 19.70 8.37 2.53
CA THR A 67 20.63 7.23 2.71
C THR A 67 20.84 6.96 4.19
N PRO A 68 21.50 5.84 4.54
CA PRO A 68 21.92 5.55 5.91
C PRO A 68 22.77 6.65 6.54
N ASP A 69 23.49 7.43 5.72
CA ASP A 69 24.42 8.46 6.18
C ASP A 69 23.72 9.78 6.53
N ASN A 70 22.58 10.10 5.89
CA ASN A 70 21.92 11.39 6.03
C ASN A 70 20.51 11.34 6.65
N TYR A 71 19.89 10.16 6.82
CA TYR A 71 18.47 10.07 7.21
C TYR A 71 18.14 10.76 8.54
N ARG A 72 19.10 10.88 9.45
CA ARG A 72 18.91 11.53 10.76
C ARG A 72 18.45 12.99 10.61
N GLN A 73 18.87 13.66 9.54
CA GLN A 73 18.48 15.04 9.24
C GLN A 73 16.99 15.16 8.86
N TYR A 74 16.39 14.07 8.36
CA TYR A 74 15.02 14.04 7.84
C TYR A 74 14.02 13.35 8.78
N LEU A 75 14.40 12.98 10.01
CA LEU A 75 13.54 12.22 10.92
C LEU A 75 12.21 12.93 11.22
N ALA A 76 12.23 14.25 11.41
CA ALA A 76 11.02 15.03 11.65
C ALA A 76 10.04 14.94 10.46
N ASP A 77 10.57 15.09 9.24
CA ASP A 77 9.77 14.95 8.02
C ASP A 77 9.28 13.53 7.81
N LEU A 78 10.11 12.51 8.02
CA LEU A 78 9.72 11.11 7.88
C LEU A 78 8.63 10.73 8.87
N ARG A 79 8.71 11.17 10.14
CA ARG A 79 7.65 10.99 11.15
C ARG A 79 6.35 11.68 10.75
N ARG A 80 6.46 12.86 10.14
CA ARG A 80 5.29 13.62 9.68
C ARG A 80 4.66 13.00 8.43
N LEU A 81 5.45 12.47 7.50
CA LEU A 81 4.99 12.02 6.18
C LEU A 81 4.61 10.54 6.10
N LEU A 82 5.11 9.70 7.00
CA LEU A 82 4.76 8.28 7.07
C LEU A 82 3.69 8.02 8.14
N SER A 83 3.11 6.82 8.15
CA SER A 83 2.37 6.36 9.34
C SER A 83 3.35 6.12 10.50
N PRO A 84 2.92 6.26 11.77
CA PRO A 84 3.75 5.91 12.93
C PRO A 84 4.44 4.55 12.82
N GLY A 85 3.72 3.52 12.36
CA GLY A 85 4.28 2.20 12.13
C GLY A 85 5.25 2.16 10.94
N ALA A 86 4.86 2.70 9.79
CA ALA A 86 5.69 2.70 8.59
C ALA A 86 7.00 3.45 8.82
N PHE A 87 6.97 4.53 9.60
CA PHE A 87 8.16 5.26 10.04
C PHE A 87 9.15 4.34 10.77
N ARG A 88 8.70 3.52 11.73
CA ARG A 88 9.59 2.58 12.45
C ARG A 88 10.26 1.58 11.51
N VAL A 89 9.52 1.04 10.55
CA VAL A 89 10.06 0.08 9.58
C VAL A 89 11.06 0.74 8.64
N VAL A 90 10.75 1.94 8.14
CA VAL A 90 11.61 2.68 7.22
C VAL A 90 12.89 3.16 7.91
N GLU A 91 12.79 3.74 9.11
CA GLU A 91 13.92 4.16 9.92
C GLU A 91 14.87 2.99 10.19
N GLU A 92 14.33 1.82 10.56
CA GLU A 92 15.13 0.62 10.79
C GLU A 92 15.85 0.14 9.53
N GLY A 93 15.17 0.15 8.38
CA GLY A 93 15.76 -0.20 7.10
C GLY A 93 16.91 0.75 6.70
N LEU A 94 16.72 2.05 6.88
CA LEU A 94 17.74 3.07 6.62
C LEU A 94 18.93 2.92 7.57
N ARG A 95 18.65 2.80 8.87
CA ARG A 95 19.68 2.67 9.92
C ARG A 95 20.57 1.45 9.70
N ARG A 96 20.03 0.35 9.18
CA ARG A 96 20.78 -0.88 8.86
C ARG A 96 21.44 -0.89 7.48
N GLY A 97 21.19 0.11 6.65
CA GLY A 97 21.68 0.12 5.27
C GLY A 97 20.96 -0.86 4.33
N TYR A 98 19.78 -1.35 4.71
CA TYR A 98 19.02 -2.29 3.87
C TYR A 98 18.22 -1.59 2.77
N ILE A 99 17.92 -0.31 2.95
CA ILE A 99 17.23 0.51 1.95
C ILE A 99 17.87 1.88 1.84
N LYS A 100 17.64 2.52 0.69
CA LYS A 100 17.70 3.97 0.49
C LYS A 100 16.29 4.48 0.18
N MET A 101 16.05 5.79 0.22
CA MET A 101 14.78 6.37 -0.21
C MET A 101 15.00 7.46 -1.26
N PRO A 102 15.06 7.09 -2.54
CA PRO A 102 14.93 8.07 -3.61
C PRO A 102 13.51 8.64 -3.60
N ILE A 103 13.41 9.95 -3.44
CA ILE A 103 12.15 10.71 -3.49
C ILE A 103 11.99 11.21 -4.92
N VAL A 104 10.97 10.75 -5.61
CA VAL A 104 10.73 11.07 -7.02
C VAL A 104 9.52 11.99 -7.18
N GLU A 105 9.43 12.63 -8.34
CA GLU A 105 8.29 13.46 -8.69
C GLU A 105 7.01 12.63 -8.75
N THR A 106 5.93 13.19 -8.22
CA THR A 106 4.64 12.50 -8.17
C THR A 106 3.98 12.50 -9.53
N LYS A 107 3.91 11.32 -10.15
CA LYS A 107 3.18 11.14 -11.39
C LYS A 107 1.69 10.92 -11.14
N ARG A 108 0.86 11.50 -12.01
CA ARG A 108 -0.56 11.18 -12.11
C ARG A 108 -0.68 9.89 -12.94
N TYR A 109 -1.19 8.84 -12.31
CA TYR A 109 -1.39 7.56 -12.98
C TYR A 109 -2.83 7.45 -13.49
N PRO A 110 -3.05 6.82 -14.66
CA PRO A 110 -4.40 6.53 -15.14
C PRO A 110 -5.14 5.57 -14.20
N GLN A 111 -6.47 5.52 -14.33
CA GLN A 111 -7.32 4.64 -13.53
C GLN A 111 -7.62 3.35 -14.27
N TYR A 112 -7.92 2.31 -13.49
CA TYR A 112 -8.50 1.07 -14.03
C TYR A 112 -9.82 1.37 -14.75
N ARG A 113 -9.82 1.26 -16.08
CA ARG A 113 -10.88 1.80 -16.94
C ARG A 113 -12.29 1.29 -16.56
N PRO A 114 -12.54 -0.04 -16.43
CA PRO A 114 -13.88 -0.55 -16.09
C PRO A 114 -14.41 -0.04 -14.75
N PHE A 115 -13.53 0.03 -13.74
CA PHE A 115 -13.92 0.52 -12.41
C PHE A 115 -14.16 2.02 -12.40
N TYR A 116 -13.36 2.79 -13.13
CA TYR A 116 -13.53 4.24 -13.26
C TYR A 116 -14.83 4.60 -13.99
N GLU A 117 -15.13 3.93 -15.10
CA GLU A 117 -16.38 4.13 -15.85
C GLU A 117 -17.62 3.81 -14.99
N ALA A 118 -17.60 2.67 -14.29
CA ALA A 118 -18.66 2.32 -13.34
C ALA A 118 -18.82 3.35 -12.22
N THR A 119 -17.70 3.87 -11.70
CA THR A 119 -17.69 4.94 -10.69
C THR A 119 -18.39 6.19 -11.20
N LEU A 120 -18.12 6.61 -12.45
CA LEU A 120 -18.77 7.77 -13.05
C LEU A 120 -20.26 7.53 -13.32
N ALA A 121 -20.62 6.34 -13.81
CA ALA A 121 -22.01 5.97 -14.13
C ALA A 121 -22.92 5.87 -12.89
N HIS A 122 -22.36 5.57 -11.72
CA HIS A 122 -23.12 5.34 -10.49
C HIS A 122 -22.86 6.37 -9.38
N ARG A 123 -22.09 7.43 -9.68
CA ARG A 123 -21.80 8.52 -8.74
C ARG A 123 -23.09 9.08 -8.13
N GLY A 124 -23.09 9.26 -6.81
CA GLY A 124 -24.22 9.84 -6.08
C GLY A 124 -25.40 8.91 -5.81
N ARG A 125 -25.37 7.64 -6.25
CA ARG A 125 -26.43 6.66 -5.94
C ARG A 125 -26.29 6.05 -4.55
N ALA A 126 -25.05 5.83 -4.12
CA ALA A 126 -24.76 5.21 -2.83
C ALA A 126 -25.07 6.17 -1.68
N ARG A 127 -25.58 5.62 -0.57
CA ARG A 127 -25.77 6.33 0.70
C ARG A 127 -25.48 5.40 1.87
N VAL A 128 -25.15 5.99 3.01
CA VAL A 128 -24.92 5.26 4.25
C VAL A 128 -26.20 5.25 5.09
N GLY A 129 -26.69 4.06 5.41
CA GLY A 129 -27.84 3.85 6.30
C GLY A 129 -27.52 4.07 7.79
N PRO A 130 -28.52 3.96 8.68
CA PRO A 130 -28.36 4.23 10.11
C PRO A 130 -27.30 3.34 10.77
N ASP A 131 -27.25 2.06 10.40
CA ASP A 131 -26.33 1.06 10.95
C ASP A 131 -25.03 0.93 10.13
N ASN A 132 -24.55 2.03 9.54
CA ASN A 132 -23.44 2.04 8.60
C ASN A 132 -23.65 1.21 7.31
N GLN A 133 -24.86 0.79 6.99
CA GLN A 133 -25.18 -0.01 5.79
C GLN A 133 -24.85 0.75 4.50
N LEU A 134 -24.28 0.07 3.49
CA LEU A 134 -24.15 0.64 2.15
C LEU A 134 -25.42 0.39 1.34
N LEU A 135 -26.18 1.43 1.08
CA LEU A 135 -27.46 1.36 0.36
C LEU A 135 -27.34 2.02 -1.01
N GLY A 136 -28.03 1.46 -2.01
CA GLY A 136 -28.11 2.05 -3.37
C GLY A 136 -26.81 2.00 -4.19
N TRP A 137 -25.76 1.35 -3.68
CA TRP A 137 -24.54 1.10 -4.44
C TRP A 137 -24.75 -0.01 -5.48
N VAL A 138 -24.18 0.18 -6.67
CA VAL A 138 -24.30 -0.74 -7.81
C VAL A 138 -22.95 -1.36 -8.17
N SER A 139 -21.96 -0.54 -8.51
CA SER A 139 -20.56 -0.93 -8.77
C SER A 139 -19.66 0.32 -8.77
N GLY A 140 -18.34 0.13 -8.92
CA GLY A 140 -17.37 1.22 -8.86
C GLY A 140 -17.13 1.75 -7.43
N LEU A 141 -16.45 2.89 -7.31
CA LEU A 141 -16.18 3.53 -6.02
C LEU A 141 -17.48 4.18 -5.48
N PRO A 142 -17.97 3.78 -4.30
CA PRO A 142 -19.26 4.27 -3.79
C PRO A 142 -19.34 5.79 -3.61
N PHE A 143 -18.29 6.40 -3.04
CA PHE A 143 -18.26 7.81 -2.68
C PHE A 143 -17.00 8.48 -3.24
N PRO A 144 -16.98 8.93 -4.52
CA PRO A 144 -15.81 9.59 -5.10
C PRO A 144 -15.33 10.84 -4.36
N GLN A 145 -16.24 11.50 -3.64
CA GLN A 145 -15.97 12.67 -2.80
C GLN A 145 -16.49 12.39 -1.38
N PRO A 146 -15.78 11.54 -0.60
CA PRO A 146 -16.24 11.16 0.72
C PRO A 146 -16.17 12.39 1.65
N ARG A 147 -17.24 12.62 2.41
CA ARG A 147 -17.38 13.68 3.41
C ARG A 147 -17.37 13.12 4.83
N ARG A 148 -17.69 11.84 4.98
CA ARG A 148 -17.76 11.14 6.28
C ARG A 148 -16.81 9.95 6.31
N GLY A 149 -16.24 9.64 7.47
CA GLY A 149 -15.30 8.53 7.62
C GLY A 149 -15.87 7.18 7.16
N VAL A 150 -17.15 6.93 7.41
CA VAL A 150 -17.85 5.71 6.97
C VAL A 150 -17.95 5.60 5.44
N GLU A 151 -18.08 6.71 4.72
CA GLU A 151 -18.07 6.71 3.24
C GLU A 151 -16.69 6.31 2.72
N LEU A 152 -15.63 6.84 3.34
CA LEU A 152 -14.26 6.46 3.01
C LEU A 152 -13.95 4.99 3.39
N ALA A 153 -14.52 4.48 4.48
CA ALA A 153 -14.43 3.08 4.86
C ALA A 153 -15.10 2.16 3.81
N TRP A 154 -16.27 2.56 3.30
CA TRP A 154 -16.92 1.85 2.19
C TRP A 154 -16.12 1.91 0.89
N ASN A 155 -15.45 3.03 0.59
CA ASN A 155 -14.53 3.10 -0.54
C ASN A 155 -13.37 2.11 -0.41
N LEU A 156 -12.78 2.00 0.79
CA LEU A 156 -11.73 1.02 1.07
C LEU A 156 -12.27 -0.41 0.90
N ASP A 157 -13.45 -0.74 1.45
CA ASP A 157 -14.08 -2.06 1.34
C ASP A 157 -14.43 -2.44 -0.12
N ARG A 158 -14.86 -1.47 -0.93
CA ARG A 158 -15.29 -1.68 -2.33
C ARG A 158 -14.20 -1.46 -3.38
N ARG A 159 -12.94 -1.30 -2.95
CA ARG A 159 -11.80 -1.17 -3.87
C ARG A 159 -11.64 -2.40 -4.78
N VAL A 160 -10.95 -2.19 -5.89
CA VAL A 160 -10.47 -3.27 -6.78
C VAL A 160 -8.96 -3.42 -6.61
N THR A 161 -8.52 -4.66 -6.29
CA THR A 161 -7.09 -5.01 -6.20
C THR A 161 -6.51 -5.37 -7.56
N VAL A 162 -7.25 -6.12 -8.37
CA VAL A 162 -6.88 -6.53 -9.73
C VAL A 162 -8.07 -6.43 -10.67
N SER A 163 -9.02 -7.31 -10.46
CA SER A 163 -10.28 -7.48 -11.20
C SER A 163 -11.32 -8.07 -10.25
N ASP A 164 -12.53 -8.36 -10.72
CA ASP A 164 -13.55 -8.97 -9.87
C ASP A 164 -13.24 -10.43 -9.51
N ASN A 165 -12.63 -11.14 -10.45
CA ASN A 165 -12.14 -12.50 -10.28
C ASN A 165 -10.64 -12.49 -10.48
N TYR A 166 -9.90 -13.02 -9.50
CA TYR A 166 -8.46 -13.16 -9.63
C TYR A 166 -7.91 -14.33 -8.84
N PHE A 167 -6.74 -14.77 -9.27
CA PHE A 167 -5.92 -15.79 -8.65
C PHE A 167 -4.51 -15.24 -8.52
N PHE A 168 -3.87 -15.52 -7.40
CA PHE A 168 -2.45 -15.29 -7.27
C PHE A 168 -1.77 -16.35 -6.40
N GLU A 169 -0.50 -16.51 -6.67
CA GLU A 169 0.42 -17.30 -5.87
C GLU A 169 1.18 -16.37 -4.94
N GLY A 170 1.30 -16.76 -3.68
CA GLY A 170 1.95 -15.98 -2.65
C GLY A 170 3.07 -16.77 -1.98
N ASP A 171 4.12 -16.07 -1.61
CA ASP A 171 5.11 -16.55 -0.66
C ASP A 171 5.03 -15.70 0.62
N PHE A 172 4.90 -16.35 1.78
CA PHE A 172 5.17 -15.71 3.07
C PHE A 172 6.63 -15.92 3.45
N TYR A 173 7.31 -14.85 3.82
CA TYR A 173 8.64 -14.88 4.41
C TYR A 173 8.54 -14.32 5.84
N LEU A 174 8.72 -15.18 6.82
CA LEU A 174 8.65 -14.86 8.25
C LEU A 174 10.06 -14.54 8.77
N TYR A 175 10.14 -13.59 9.68
CA TYR A 175 11.40 -13.08 10.21
C TYR A 175 11.30 -12.81 11.72
N ASN A 176 12.26 -13.33 12.46
CA ASN A 176 12.51 -12.98 13.87
C ASN A 176 13.29 -11.67 13.98
N GLY A 177 12.79 -10.64 13.30
CA GLY A 177 13.42 -9.33 13.16
C GLY A 177 14.25 -9.17 11.88
N PRO A 178 14.66 -7.93 11.55
CA PRO A 178 15.38 -7.61 10.31
C PRO A 178 16.63 -8.46 10.10
N GLY A 179 16.80 -9.04 8.90
CA GLY A 179 17.97 -9.86 8.59
C GLY A 179 17.99 -11.25 9.22
N ARG A 180 16.90 -11.68 9.86
CA ARG A 180 16.80 -12.97 10.57
C ARG A 180 15.65 -13.81 10.01
N PRO A 181 15.82 -14.40 8.81
CA PRO A 181 14.79 -15.25 8.21
C PRO A 181 14.48 -16.43 9.13
N GLU A 182 13.19 -16.69 9.33
CA GLU A 182 12.70 -17.80 10.15
C GLU A 182 12.16 -18.92 9.26
N ARG A 183 11.17 -18.57 8.43
CA ARG A 183 10.39 -19.58 7.70
C ARG A 183 9.81 -19.02 6.42
N ARG A 184 9.62 -19.91 5.44
CA ARG A 184 8.95 -19.59 4.18
C ARG A 184 7.74 -20.49 3.99
N TYR A 185 6.64 -19.90 3.56
CA TYR A 185 5.45 -20.60 3.11
C TYR A 185 5.13 -20.26 1.67
N ARG A 186 4.57 -21.23 0.93
CA ARG A 186 3.94 -20.97 -0.36
C ARG A 186 2.47 -21.28 -0.28
N TRP A 187 1.66 -20.38 -0.82
CA TRP A 187 0.22 -20.44 -0.74
C TRP A 187 -0.43 -19.88 -2.00
N TRP A 188 -1.68 -20.26 -2.19
CA TRP A 188 -2.48 -19.91 -3.35
C TRP A 188 -3.80 -19.30 -2.90
N TYR A 189 -4.28 -18.30 -3.64
CA TYR A 189 -5.47 -17.55 -3.26
C TYR A 189 -6.34 -17.18 -4.45
N TRP A 190 -7.63 -17.44 -4.31
CA TRP A 190 -8.64 -17.10 -5.30
C TRP A 190 -9.67 -16.18 -4.68
N VAL A 191 -10.13 -15.22 -5.47
CA VAL A 191 -11.25 -14.34 -5.13
C VAL A 191 -12.22 -14.32 -6.28
N TYR A 192 -13.50 -14.40 -5.94
CA TYR A 192 -14.62 -14.27 -6.85
C TYR A 192 -15.61 -13.26 -6.27
N ARG A 193 -15.95 -12.22 -7.03
CA ARG A 193 -16.99 -11.25 -6.65
C ARG A 193 -18.31 -11.61 -7.32
N ALA A 194 -19.39 -11.55 -6.55
CA ALA A 194 -20.75 -11.82 -7.03
C ALA A 194 -21.62 -10.55 -7.07
N ASN A 195 -21.18 -9.47 -6.45
CA ASN A 195 -21.84 -8.17 -6.47
C ASN A 195 -20.83 -7.05 -6.75
N GLY A 196 -21.28 -5.96 -7.35
CA GLY A 196 -20.41 -4.82 -7.65
C GLY A 196 -19.48 -5.00 -8.83
N ARG A 197 -19.78 -5.97 -9.68
CA ARG A 197 -18.88 -6.39 -10.76
C ARG A 197 -18.77 -5.28 -11.80
N VAL A 198 -17.58 -5.13 -12.36
CA VAL A 198 -17.23 -4.27 -13.50
C VAL A 198 -16.57 -5.07 -14.62
N TRP A 199 -15.88 -6.17 -14.29
CA TRP A 199 -15.27 -7.10 -15.24
C TRP A 199 -14.73 -8.37 -14.53
N PRO A 200 -14.98 -9.58 -15.06
CA PRO A 200 -15.70 -9.92 -16.31
C PRO A 200 -17.23 -10.00 -16.11
N PRO A 201 -18.03 -10.15 -17.18
CA PRO A 201 -19.47 -10.46 -17.08
C PRO A 201 -19.76 -11.70 -16.22
N PRO A 202 -20.98 -11.82 -15.69
CA PRO A 202 -22.08 -10.85 -15.68
C PRO A 202 -21.80 -9.59 -14.85
N VAL A 203 -22.19 -8.43 -15.36
CA VAL A 203 -22.02 -7.09 -14.74
C VAL A 203 -23.41 -6.44 -14.58
N PRO A 204 -23.73 -5.79 -13.44
CA PRO A 204 -22.92 -5.63 -12.23
C PRO A 204 -23.15 -6.74 -11.17
N LEU A 205 -24.11 -7.64 -11.42
CA LEU A 205 -24.55 -8.64 -10.44
C LEU A 205 -24.53 -10.05 -11.05
N ASP A 206 -23.99 -11.01 -10.31
CA ASP A 206 -23.99 -12.40 -10.73
C ASP A 206 -25.35 -13.10 -10.48
N PRO A 207 -25.81 -13.97 -11.39
CA PRO A 207 -27.03 -14.77 -11.22
C PRO A 207 -27.16 -15.51 -9.89
N ILE A 208 -26.06 -15.87 -9.21
CA ILE A 208 -26.11 -16.49 -7.88
C ILE A 208 -26.88 -15.64 -6.84
N ASN A 209 -26.95 -14.33 -7.06
CA ASN A 209 -27.65 -13.38 -6.21
C ASN A 209 -29.08 -13.07 -6.64
N ARG A 210 -29.56 -13.60 -7.79
CA ARG A 210 -30.94 -13.39 -8.24
C ARG A 210 -31.93 -13.96 -7.21
N GLY A 211 -32.97 -13.19 -6.90
CA GLY A 211 -34.00 -13.56 -5.93
C GLY A 211 -33.56 -13.56 -4.46
N ARG A 212 -32.28 -13.32 -4.16
CA ARG A 212 -31.81 -13.20 -2.77
C ARG A 212 -32.16 -11.82 -2.20
N PRO A 213 -32.70 -11.73 -0.99
CA PRO A 213 -32.77 -10.47 -0.25
C PRO A 213 -31.37 -9.84 -0.16
N TRP A 214 -31.29 -8.51 -0.24
CA TRP A 214 -30.00 -7.79 -0.22
C TRP A 214 -29.07 -8.26 0.89
N ARG A 215 -29.57 -8.46 2.13
CA ARG A 215 -28.75 -8.91 3.27
C ARG A 215 -28.06 -10.26 3.05
N GLU A 216 -28.68 -11.16 2.26
CA GLU A 216 -28.23 -12.52 1.96
C GLU A 216 -27.49 -12.62 0.61
N GLN A 217 -27.36 -11.51 -0.13
CA GLN A 217 -26.55 -11.50 -1.34
C GLN A 217 -25.08 -11.69 -0.99
N ILE A 218 -24.43 -12.58 -1.74
CA ILE A 218 -23.00 -12.82 -1.66
C ILE A 218 -22.30 -11.62 -2.29
N ARG A 219 -21.43 -10.96 -1.53
CA ARG A 219 -20.55 -9.92 -2.06
C ARG A 219 -19.38 -10.55 -2.78
N TRP A 220 -18.64 -11.41 -2.07
CA TRP A 220 -17.49 -12.13 -2.60
C TRP A 220 -17.26 -13.45 -1.86
N ARG A 221 -16.57 -14.36 -2.53
CA ARG A 221 -15.96 -15.55 -1.95
C ARG A 221 -14.46 -15.48 -2.13
N SER A 222 -13.74 -15.93 -1.11
CA SER A 222 -12.30 -16.15 -1.21
C SER A 222 -11.93 -17.52 -0.68
N GLN A 223 -10.84 -18.05 -1.20
CA GLN A 223 -10.26 -19.28 -0.70
C GLN A 223 -8.74 -19.23 -0.76
N PHE A 224 -8.12 -19.79 0.26
CA PHE A 224 -6.70 -19.80 0.53
C PHE A 224 -6.26 -21.23 0.78
N VAL A 225 -5.10 -21.63 0.27
CA VAL A 225 -4.49 -22.93 0.60
C VAL A 225 -2.99 -22.84 0.67
N MET A 226 -2.43 -23.48 1.68
CA MET A 226 -1.00 -23.64 1.85
C MET A 226 -0.51 -24.85 1.04
N VAL A 227 0.48 -24.65 0.17
CA VAL A 227 1.04 -25.71 -0.68
C VAL A 227 2.45 -26.13 -0.25
N SER A 228 3.15 -25.30 0.53
CA SER A 228 4.49 -25.62 1.06
C SER A 228 4.77 -24.87 2.36
N PRO A 229 5.56 -25.43 3.30
CA PRO A 229 6.20 -26.75 3.32
C PRO A 229 5.24 -27.89 3.70
N PHE A 230 5.77 -29.12 3.77
CA PHE A 230 5.01 -30.36 3.92
C PHE A 230 4.07 -30.37 5.14
N ASP A 231 4.52 -29.87 6.29
CA ASP A 231 3.78 -29.95 7.56
C ASP A 231 2.55 -29.03 7.62
N VAL A 232 2.52 -27.98 6.80
CA VAL A 232 1.36 -27.07 6.66
C VAL A 232 0.59 -27.30 5.36
N ARG A 233 1.08 -28.16 4.47
CA ARG A 233 0.47 -28.41 3.16
C ARG A 233 -0.98 -28.88 3.33
N GLY A 234 -1.86 -28.25 2.56
CA GLY A 234 -3.29 -28.50 2.58
C GLY A 234 -4.04 -27.72 3.65
N PHE A 235 -3.38 -26.93 4.52
CA PHE A 235 -4.11 -25.97 5.36
C PHE A 235 -4.86 -25.02 4.45
N ALA A 236 -6.17 -24.95 4.63
CA ALA A 236 -7.03 -24.25 3.69
C ALA A 236 -8.11 -23.46 4.41
N VAL A 237 -8.48 -22.32 3.84
CA VAL A 237 -9.48 -21.42 4.41
C VAL A 237 -10.41 -20.99 3.30
N ILE A 238 -11.71 -20.97 3.57
CA ILE A 238 -12.75 -20.49 2.64
C ILE A 238 -13.61 -19.47 3.38
N ARG A 239 -13.81 -18.31 2.76
CA ARG A 239 -14.62 -17.22 3.28
C ARG A 239 -15.70 -16.82 2.29
N THR A 240 -16.93 -16.70 2.77
CA THR A 240 -18.03 -16.07 2.04
C THR A 240 -18.45 -14.81 2.78
N ARG A 241 -18.37 -13.66 2.09
CA ARG A 241 -18.81 -12.35 2.57
C ARG A 241 -20.19 -12.03 2.02
N TYR A 242 -21.09 -11.60 2.90
CA TYR A 242 -22.43 -11.14 2.55
C TYR A 242 -22.54 -9.62 2.55
N GLU A 243 -23.53 -9.09 1.84
CA GLU A 243 -23.78 -7.66 1.76
C GLU A 243 -24.31 -7.04 3.06
N GLY A 244 -25.24 -7.72 3.74
CA GLY A 244 -25.81 -7.24 5.00
C GLY A 244 -24.74 -7.09 6.07
N VAL A 245 -24.64 -5.90 6.70
CA VAL A 245 -23.65 -5.62 7.76
C VAL A 245 -23.89 -6.43 9.03
N ASP A 246 -25.14 -6.85 9.25
CA ASP A 246 -25.63 -7.71 10.32
C ASP A 246 -25.51 -9.21 10.03
N ARG A 247 -25.27 -9.58 8.75
CA ARG A 247 -25.09 -10.97 8.34
C ARG A 247 -23.62 -11.37 8.47
N TRP A 248 -23.27 -12.13 9.50
CA TRP A 248 -21.88 -12.60 9.66
C TRP A 248 -21.39 -13.43 8.48
N ASP A 249 -20.08 -13.39 8.29
CA ASP A 249 -19.41 -14.19 7.28
C ASP A 249 -19.42 -15.67 7.64
N ASP A 250 -19.42 -16.48 6.58
CA ASP A 250 -19.10 -17.88 6.70
C ASP A 250 -17.61 -18.07 6.42
N LEU A 251 -16.84 -18.27 7.49
CA LEU A 251 -15.41 -18.54 7.45
C LEU A 251 -15.13 -19.94 8.00
N PHE A 252 -14.52 -20.79 7.18
CA PHE A 252 -14.14 -22.14 7.55
C PHE A 252 -12.67 -22.37 7.29
N SER A 253 -12.01 -23.11 8.18
CA SER A 253 -10.62 -23.55 8.05
C SER A 253 -10.54 -25.07 8.08
N TYR A 254 -9.84 -25.67 7.13
CA TYR A 254 -9.45 -27.08 7.16
C TYR A 254 -8.04 -27.22 7.72
N ILE A 255 -7.88 -28.05 8.74
CA ILE A 255 -6.61 -28.26 9.46
C ILE A 255 -6.12 -29.67 9.15
N PRO A 256 -5.02 -29.84 8.37
CA PRO A 256 -4.55 -31.15 7.91
C PRO A 256 -4.18 -32.09 9.04
N ALA A 257 -3.54 -31.57 10.10
CA ALA A 257 -3.04 -32.36 11.23
C ALA A 257 -4.16 -33.17 11.92
N ILE A 258 -5.38 -32.63 11.97
CA ILE A 258 -6.54 -33.29 12.57
C ILE A 258 -7.59 -33.73 11.54
N ARG A 259 -7.37 -33.43 10.25
CA ARG A 259 -8.29 -33.70 9.13
C ARG A 259 -9.73 -33.22 9.37
N ARG A 260 -9.88 -32.05 10.01
CA ARG A 260 -11.20 -31.48 10.34
C ARG A 260 -11.37 -30.08 9.78
N ILE A 261 -12.63 -29.76 9.47
CA ILE A 261 -13.08 -28.41 9.14
C ILE A 261 -13.58 -27.77 10.44
N ARG A 262 -13.11 -26.56 10.73
CA ARG A 262 -13.57 -25.72 11.84
C ARG A 262 -14.22 -24.45 11.27
N ARG A 263 -15.36 -24.05 11.82
CA ARG A 263 -15.92 -22.71 11.59
C ARG A 263 -15.18 -21.71 12.47
N MET A 264 -14.76 -20.59 11.90
CA MET A 264 -14.09 -19.51 12.60
C MET A 264 -15.12 -18.43 12.91
N THR A 265 -15.24 -18.03 14.18
CA THR A 265 -16.23 -17.03 14.62
C THR A 265 -15.63 -16.04 15.61
N GLY A 266 -16.18 -14.81 15.65
CA GLY A 266 -15.80 -13.83 16.67
C GLY A 266 -14.30 -13.57 16.71
N ALA A 267 -13.68 -13.81 17.87
CA ALA A 267 -12.24 -13.62 18.09
C ALA A 267 -11.35 -14.53 17.23
N ASP A 268 -11.84 -15.68 16.74
CA ASP A 268 -11.05 -16.62 15.93
C ASP A 268 -10.49 -15.96 14.65
N VAL A 269 -11.17 -14.92 14.12
CA VAL A 269 -10.72 -14.22 12.91
C VAL A 269 -9.49 -13.32 13.15
N CYS A 270 -9.15 -13.12 14.43
CA CYS A 270 -8.01 -12.33 14.88
C CYS A 270 -6.76 -13.17 15.16
N ASP A 271 -6.86 -14.50 15.03
CA ASP A 271 -5.71 -15.38 15.25
C ASP A 271 -4.69 -15.27 14.10
N PRO A 272 -3.39 -15.19 14.41
CA PRO A 272 -2.35 -15.23 13.39
C PRO A 272 -2.35 -16.58 12.66
N MET A 273 -2.28 -16.53 11.34
CA MET A 273 -2.32 -17.73 10.52
C MET A 273 -0.97 -18.46 10.56
N LEU A 274 -0.93 -19.63 11.21
CA LEU A 274 0.24 -20.53 11.20
C LEU A 274 1.56 -19.84 11.58
N GLY A 275 1.52 -18.96 12.59
CA GLY A 275 2.71 -18.25 13.09
C GLY A 275 3.11 -17.01 12.28
N THR A 276 2.39 -16.66 11.22
CA THR A 276 2.60 -15.37 10.53
C THR A 276 2.07 -14.19 11.35
N ASP A 277 2.37 -12.97 10.92
CA ASP A 277 1.77 -11.75 11.48
C ASP A 277 0.45 -11.36 10.82
N THR A 278 -0.04 -12.19 9.88
CA THR A 278 -1.28 -11.94 9.15
C THR A 278 -2.47 -12.56 9.89
N ILE A 279 -3.53 -11.80 10.05
CA ILE A 279 -4.83 -12.29 10.54
C ILE A 279 -5.87 -12.17 9.43
N TYR A 280 -6.98 -12.89 9.55
CA TYR A 280 -8.00 -12.96 8.50
C TYR A 280 -8.64 -11.61 8.17
N ASP A 281 -8.80 -10.76 9.17
CA ASP A 281 -9.43 -9.44 9.03
C ASP A 281 -8.48 -8.32 8.59
N ASP A 282 -7.17 -8.57 8.58
CA ASP A 282 -6.15 -7.61 8.13
C ASP A 282 -5.74 -7.82 6.67
N PHE A 283 -6.28 -8.86 6.03
CA PHE A 283 -5.97 -9.14 4.66
C PHE A 283 -6.33 -7.94 3.78
N GLU A 284 -5.35 -7.46 3.02
CA GLU A 284 -5.43 -6.22 2.24
C GLU A 284 -5.91 -4.99 3.07
N LEU A 285 -5.29 -4.75 4.24
CA LEU A 285 -5.47 -3.60 5.14
C LEU A 285 -6.77 -3.58 5.95
N PHE A 286 -7.89 -3.97 5.34
CA PHE A 286 -9.19 -3.95 5.99
C PHE A 286 -10.14 -4.95 5.34
N SER A 287 -10.28 -6.12 5.97
CA SER A 287 -11.26 -7.15 5.64
C SER A 287 -12.28 -7.38 6.76
N GLN A 288 -12.09 -6.75 7.93
CA GLN A 288 -13.07 -6.71 9.00
C GLN A 288 -14.41 -6.19 8.46
N LYS A 289 -15.50 -6.88 8.79
CA LYS A 289 -16.83 -6.47 8.37
C LYS A 289 -17.23 -5.17 9.07
N ILE A 290 -17.68 -4.18 8.30
CA ILE A 290 -18.27 -2.95 8.85
C ILE A 290 -19.55 -3.33 9.61
N THR A 291 -19.68 -2.85 10.85
CA THR A 291 -20.85 -3.10 11.72
C THR A 291 -21.51 -1.80 12.17
N ALA A 292 -22.69 -1.91 12.76
CA ALA A 292 -23.42 -0.79 13.34
C ALA A 292 -22.66 -0.09 14.49
N ARG A 293 -21.82 -0.83 15.22
CA ARG A 293 -21.07 -0.32 16.38
C ARG A 293 -19.89 0.56 15.99
N MET A 294 -19.36 0.37 14.78
CA MET A 294 -18.15 1.06 14.35
C MET A 294 -18.37 2.56 14.19
N THR A 295 -17.36 3.33 14.61
CA THR A 295 -17.29 4.76 14.33
C THR A 295 -16.04 5.08 13.54
N PHE A 296 -16.11 6.17 12.77
CA PHE A 296 -15.10 6.50 11.78
C PHE A 296 -14.74 7.98 11.83
N ARG A 297 -13.46 8.30 11.68
CA ARG A 297 -12.98 9.68 11.47
C ARG A 297 -12.10 9.73 10.24
N MET A 298 -12.06 10.87 9.57
CA MET A 298 -11.20 11.06 8.41
C MET A 298 -10.62 12.46 8.32
N HIS A 299 -9.42 12.57 7.75
CA HIS A 299 -8.81 13.85 7.41
C HIS A 299 -7.83 13.70 6.23
N ARG A 300 -7.46 14.81 5.62
CA ARG A 300 -6.43 14.87 4.57
C ARG A 300 -5.04 14.85 5.17
N LYS A 301 -4.09 14.22 4.48
CA LYS A 301 -2.67 14.21 4.86
C LYS A 301 -1.80 14.10 3.61
N ARG A 302 -0.76 14.93 3.56
CA ARG A 302 0.38 14.73 2.66
C ARG A 302 1.27 13.61 3.21
N MET A 303 1.54 12.60 2.40
CA MET A 303 2.31 11.42 2.81
C MET A 303 3.30 10.94 1.76
N LEU A 304 4.35 10.26 2.22
CA LEU A 304 5.26 9.50 1.37
C LEU A 304 4.67 8.11 1.14
N VAL A 305 4.63 7.67 -0.12
CA VAL A 305 4.10 6.34 -0.48
C VAL A 305 4.94 5.64 -1.56
N PRO A 306 5.11 4.31 -1.48
CA PRO A 306 5.67 3.50 -2.54
C PRO A 306 4.56 3.13 -3.54
N ILE A 307 4.58 3.74 -4.73
CA ILE A 307 3.63 3.46 -5.80
C ILE A 307 4.38 3.20 -7.11
N TYR A 308 3.86 2.26 -7.89
CA TYR A 308 4.53 1.75 -9.07
C TYR A 308 3.62 1.75 -10.28
N TYR A 309 4.19 2.13 -11.42
CA TYR A 309 3.62 1.93 -12.74
C TYR A 309 4.68 1.21 -13.55
N CYS A 310 4.65 -0.12 -13.47
CA CYS A 310 5.69 -0.97 -14.02
C CYS A 310 5.21 -2.41 -14.11
N GLU A 311 5.76 -3.13 -15.07
CA GLU A 311 5.52 -4.57 -15.24
C GLU A 311 6.28 -5.41 -14.22
N THR A 312 7.52 -5.03 -13.91
CA THR A 312 8.38 -5.76 -12.97
C THR A 312 8.59 -4.90 -11.72
N PRO A 313 8.05 -5.33 -10.56
CA PRO A 313 8.22 -4.57 -9.33
C PRO A 313 9.68 -4.69 -8.84
N PRO A 314 10.16 -3.74 -8.02
CA PRO A 314 11.51 -3.82 -7.46
C PRO A 314 11.74 -5.13 -6.72
N ALA A 315 12.92 -5.72 -6.81
CA ALA A 315 13.20 -7.04 -6.19
C ALA A 315 13.12 -6.99 -4.65
N PHE A 316 12.54 -8.06 -4.08
CA PHE A 316 12.60 -8.34 -2.64
C PHE A 316 13.92 -9.00 -2.30
N ASP A 317 14.54 -8.57 -1.21
CA ASP A 317 15.72 -9.25 -0.67
C ASP A 317 15.31 -10.18 0.50
N PRO A 318 15.27 -11.51 0.28
CA PRO A 318 14.88 -12.45 1.32
C PRO A 318 15.90 -12.55 2.45
N LYS A 319 17.15 -12.09 2.27
CA LYS A 319 18.15 -12.12 3.33
C LYS A 319 17.83 -11.08 4.40
N THR A 320 17.43 -9.88 3.98
CA THR A 320 17.13 -8.76 4.90
C THR A 320 15.66 -8.71 5.29
N GLY A 321 14.76 -9.22 4.44
CA GLY A 321 13.31 -9.04 4.58
C GLY A 321 12.83 -7.64 4.16
N TYR A 322 13.66 -6.91 3.42
CA TYR A 322 13.37 -5.58 2.89
C TYR A 322 13.27 -5.58 1.37
N ARG A 323 12.63 -4.54 0.85
CA ARG A 323 12.52 -4.25 -0.58
C ARG A 323 12.95 -2.81 -0.81
N GLN A 324 13.76 -2.57 -1.83
CA GLN A 324 14.11 -1.21 -2.23
C GLN A 324 12.91 -0.56 -2.92
N HIS A 325 12.51 0.63 -2.44
CA HIS A 325 11.36 1.36 -2.96
C HIS A 325 11.75 2.70 -3.59
N VAL A 326 10.89 3.20 -4.47
CA VAL A 326 10.87 4.61 -4.89
C VAL A 326 9.69 5.29 -4.23
N TRP A 327 9.87 6.53 -3.78
CA TRP A 327 8.92 7.19 -2.90
C TRP A 327 8.36 8.46 -3.53
N ASN A 328 7.05 8.63 -3.46
CA ASN A 328 6.35 9.78 -4.02
C ASN A 328 5.61 10.52 -2.91
N LEU A 329 5.57 11.85 -2.98
CA LEU A 329 4.79 12.70 -2.07
C LEU A 329 3.36 12.89 -2.60
N ARG A 330 2.38 12.22 -1.99
CA ARG A 330 0.99 12.31 -2.40
C ARG A 330 0.12 12.94 -1.33
N GLU A 331 -0.85 13.73 -1.77
CA GLU A 331 -2.03 14.00 -0.94
C GLU A 331 -2.83 12.71 -0.79
N GLY A 332 -3.39 12.53 0.38
CA GLY A 332 -4.00 11.28 0.80
C GLY A 332 -5.08 11.47 1.84
N TRP A 333 -5.77 10.38 2.16
CA TRP A 333 -6.69 10.33 3.28
C TRP A 333 -6.11 9.52 4.43
N VAL A 334 -6.42 9.93 5.65
CA VAL A 334 -6.25 9.11 6.85
C VAL A 334 -7.64 8.75 7.33
N LEU A 335 -7.92 7.46 7.44
CA LEU A 335 -9.16 6.90 7.96
C LEU A 335 -8.88 6.25 9.31
N GLU A 336 -9.46 6.80 10.37
CA GLU A 336 -9.49 6.14 11.68
C GLU A 336 -10.78 5.32 11.80
N ILE A 337 -10.64 4.05 12.18
CA ILE A 337 -11.73 3.11 12.39
C ILE A 337 -11.67 2.66 13.83
N PHE A 338 -12.77 2.84 14.55
CA PHE A 338 -12.94 2.41 15.93
C PHE A 338 -13.96 1.26 15.92
N PRO A 339 -13.52 0.00 16.13
CA PRO A 339 -14.41 -1.15 16.16
C PRO A 339 -15.50 -1.05 17.24
N ASN A 340 -15.21 -0.38 18.36
CA ASN A 340 -16.08 -0.26 19.53
C ASN A 340 -16.57 -1.61 20.05
N ASP A 341 -15.64 -2.56 20.07
CA ASP A 341 -15.84 -3.93 20.53
C ASP A 341 -14.67 -4.30 21.45
N PRO A 342 -14.90 -4.45 22.77
CA PRO A 342 -13.83 -4.76 23.72
C PRO A 342 -13.28 -6.18 23.55
N GLU A 343 -14.02 -7.09 22.90
CA GLU A 343 -13.57 -8.45 22.62
C GLU A 343 -12.74 -8.54 21.34
N TYR A 344 -12.77 -7.50 20.51
CA TYR A 344 -11.98 -7.45 19.28
C TYR A 344 -10.50 -7.18 19.56
N LEU A 345 -9.61 -7.64 18.68
CA LEU A 345 -8.17 -7.52 18.89
C LEU A 345 -7.67 -6.05 18.95
N TYR A 346 -8.32 -5.16 18.23
CA TYR A 346 -7.90 -3.76 18.08
C TYR A 346 -8.91 -2.77 18.65
N SER A 347 -8.42 -1.77 19.39
CA SER A 347 -9.23 -0.60 19.78
C SER A 347 -9.40 0.40 18.63
N LYS A 348 -8.40 0.48 17.74
CA LYS A 348 -8.34 1.44 16.65
C LYS A 348 -7.51 0.91 15.50
N ARG A 349 -7.96 1.17 14.28
CA ARG A 349 -7.20 1.02 13.03
C ARG A 349 -7.03 2.40 12.40
N VAL A 350 -5.87 2.69 11.83
CA VAL A 350 -5.62 3.91 11.07
C VAL A 350 -5.10 3.51 9.70
N VAL A 351 -5.91 3.73 8.67
CA VAL A 351 -5.61 3.36 7.28
C VAL A 351 -5.27 4.61 6.48
N TYR A 352 -4.18 4.55 5.71
CA TYR A 352 -3.69 5.64 4.88
C TYR A 352 -4.01 5.33 3.42
N LEU A 353 -4.88 6.14 2.82
CA LEU A 353 -5.55 5.85 1.56
C LEU A 353 -5.18 6.86 0.47
N GLU A 354 -5.22 6.38 -0.77
CA GLU A 354 -5.12 7.18 -1.97
C GLU A 354 -6.30 8.15 -2.10
N ALA A 355 -5.98 9.35 -2.54
CA ALA A 355 -6.89 10.49 -2.62
C ALA A 355 -7.00 11.06 -4.03
N GLN A 356 -5.91 10.99 -4.78
CA GLN A 356 -5.83 11.55 -6.13
C GLN A 356 -6.49 10.62 -7.15
N ARG A 357 -6.65 9.34 -6.79
CA ARG A 357 -7.16 8.29 -7.66
C ARG A 357 -8.45 7.71 -7.10
N LEU A 358 -9.47 7.60 -7.95
CA LEU A 358 -10.80 7.11 -7.58
C LEU A 358 -10.82 5.57 -7.56
N ASN A 359 -9.98 4.96 -6.72
CA ASN A 359 -9.83 3.50 -6.66
C ASN A 359 -9.94 2.90 -5.24
N GLY A 360 -9.96 3.73 -4.20
CA GLY A 360 -10.06 3.26 -2.81
C GLY A 360 -8.84 2.49 -2.30
N SER A 361 -7.68 2.59 -2.98
CA SER A 361 -6.46 1.88 -2.59
C SER A 361 -5.87 2.43 -1.28
N GLY A 362 -5.31 1.54 -0.46
CA GLY A 362 -4.55 1.89 0.73
C GLY A 362 -3.07 1.57 0.61
N TYR A 363 -2.26 2.25 1.43
CA TYR A 363 -0.81 2.13 1.49
C TYR A 363 -0.32 1.58 2.83
N TYR A 364 -0.90 2.10 3.92
CA TYR A 364 -0.49 1.75 5.27
C TYR A 364 -1.71 1.43 6.14
N LEU A 365 -1.51 0.52 7.08
CA LEU A 365 -2.39 0.31 8.21
C LEU A 365 -1.52 0.31 9.47
N ASP A 366 -1.94 1.10 10.44
CA ASP A 366 -1.45 1.04 11.82
C ASP A 366 -2.60 0.60 12.72
N THR A 367 -2.39 -0.41 13.55
CA THR A 367 -3.38 -0.91 14.51
C THR A 367 -2.95 -0.64 15.94
N TYR A 368 -3.92 -0.45 16.82
CA TYR A 368 -3.69 -0.18 18.23
C TYR A 368 -4.41 -1.24 19.07
N ASP A 369 -3.73 -1.76 20.08
CA ASP A 369 -4.32 -2.71 21.02
C ASP A 369 -5.37 -2.04 21.93
N GLN A 370 -6.06 -2.83 22.75
CA GLN A 370 -7.07 -2.32 23.70
C GLN A 370 -6.51 -1.34 24.75
N ARG A 371 -5.18 -1.24 24.91
CA ARG A 371 -4.50 -0.25 25.79
C ARG A 371 -4.06 1.01 25.03
N GLY A 372 -4.41 1.13 23.75
CA GLY A 372 -4.03 2.27 22.91
C GLY A 372 -2.57 2.27 22.46
N ARG A 373 -1.84 1.16 22.61
CA ARG A 373 -0.45 1.05 22.15
C ARG A 373 -0.44 0.65 20.68
N LEU A 374 0.43 1.28 19.90
CA LEU A 374 0.68 0.88 18.51
C LEU A 374 1.17 -0.57 18.48
N TYR A 375 0.39 -1.45 17.85
CA TYR A 375 0.55 -2.89 17.95
C TYR A 375 1.06 -3.51 16.65
N ARG A 376 0.31 -3.42 15.56
CA ARG A 376 0.74 -3.96 14.27
C ARG A 376 0.76 -2.89 13.19
N GLN A 377 1.57 -3.16 12.18
CA GLN A 377 1.80 -2.28 11.06
C GLN A 377 1.73 -3.10 9.77
N GLN A 378 1.09 -2.55 8.77
CA GLN A 378 1.10 -3.12 7.43
C GLN A 378 1.49 -2.09 6.39
N VAL A 379 2.46 -2.45 5.54
CA VAL A 379 2.71 -1.76 4.26
C VAL A 379 2.09 -2.60 3.16
N TYR A 380 1.26 -2.00 2.32
CA TYR A 380 0.65 -2.67 1.17
C TYR A 380 1.22 -2.08 -0.12
N LEU A 381 1.67 -2.95 -1.03
CA LEU A 381 2.46 -2.56 -2.19
C LEU A 381 1.67 -2.77 -3.47
N ASN A 382 1.16 -1.67 -4.01
CA ASN A 382 0.38 -1.66 -5.24
C ASN A 382 1.23 -1.23 -6.43
N ARG A 383 1.01 -1.89 -7.56
CA ARG A 383 1.45 -1.46 -8.89
C ARG A 383 0.26 -1.34 -9.83
N TYR A 384 0.49 -0.66 -10.94
CA TYR A 384 -0.46 -0.56 -12.04
C TYR A 384 0.28 -0.95 -13.31
N LEU A 385 -0.36 -1.78 -14.13
CA LEU A 385 0.20 -2.23 -15.39
C LEU A 385 0.02 -1.16 -16.45
N ASP A 386 0.97 -1.08 -17.38
CA ASP A 386 0.86 -0.26 -18.58
C ASP A 386 0.12 -0.99 -19.71
N ASP A 387 -1.03 -1.55 -19.36
CA ASP A 387 -1.95 -2.18 -20.31
C ASP A 387 -3.09 -1.23 -20.66
N GLU A 388 -3.89 -1.58 -21.67
CA GLU A 388 -5.02 -0.76 -22.14
C GLU A 388 -6.08 -0.48 -21.05
N LEU A 389 -6.11 -1.28 -19.98
CA LEU A 389 -7.07 -1.14 -18.90
C LEU A 389 -6.49 -0.39 -17.69
N HIS A 390 -5.17 -0.22 -17.61
CA HIS A 390 -4.41 0.25 -16.46
C HIS A 390 -4.66 -0.56 -15.20
N THR A 391 -4.55 -1.88 -15.33
CA THR A 391 -4.97 -2.83 -14.30
C THR A 391 -4.14 -2.70 -13.02
N PRO A 392 -4.80 -2.56 -11.85
CA PRO A 392 -4.11 -2.59 -10.57
C PRO A 392 -3.61 -4.00 -10.28
N SER A 393 -2.54 -4.12 -9.49
CA SER A 393 -2.22 -5.37 -8.81
C SER A 393 -1.40 -5.10 -7.56
N SER A 394 -1.62 -5.88 -6.51
CA SER A 394 -0.77 -5.84 -5.32
C SER A 394 0.35 -6.85 -5.51
N PHE A 395 1.61 -6.42 -5.55
CA PHE A 395 2.72 -7.38 -5.71
C PHE A 395 3.35 -7.81 -4.38
N GLY A 396 2.85 -7.28 -3.26
CA GLY A 396 3.32 -7.67 -1.96
C GLY A 396 2.77 -6.83 -0.82
N ALA A 397 3.13 -7.25 0.38
CA ALA A 397 2.81 -6.53 1.60
C ALA A 397 3.81 -6.90 2.69
N ARG A 398 3.93 -6.07 3.72
CA ARG A 398 4.66 -6.41 4.94
C ARG A 398 3.72 -6.27 6.11
N TYR A 399 3.63 -7.27 6.96
CA TYR A 399 2.89 -7.27 8.22
C TYR A 399 3.91 -7.36 9.34
N THR A 400 3.93 -6.38 10.23
CA THR A 400 4.91 -6.28 11.31
C THR A 400 4.18 -6.26 12.63
N ASN A 401 4.53 -7.16 13.54
CA ASN A 401 4.18 -7.04 14.95
C ASN A 401 5.21 -6.13 15.62
N LEU A 402 4.81 -4.90 15.93
CA LEU A 402 5.72 -3.88 16.49
C LEU A 402 6.08 -4.13 17.96
N MET A 403 5.41 -5.07 18.63
CA MET A 403 5.68 -5.43 20.02
C MET A 403 6.78 -6.48 20.12
N SER A 404 6.77 -7.50 19.25
CA SER A 404 7.81 -8.53 19.21
C SER A 404 8.94 -8.22 18.23
N GLY A 405 8.71 -7.36 17.24
CA GLY A 405 9.62 -7.12 16.13
C GLY A 405 9.58 -8.23 15.05
N HIS A 406 8.77 -9.27 15.24
CA HIS A 406 8.51 -10.29 14.23
C HIS A 406 7.72 -9.67 13.06
N PHE A 407 8.02 -10.10 11.85
CA PHE A 407 7.28 -9.65 10.67
C PHE A 407 7.21 -10.71 9.58
N THR A 408 6.17 -10.60 8.76
CA THR A 408 5.89 -11.43 7.61
C THR A 408 5.87 -10.56 6.36
N HIS A 409 6.77 -10.83 5.41
CA HIS A 409 6.70 -10.23 4.08
C HIS A 409 5.95 -11.17 3.13
N ILE A 410 5.02 -10.61 2.36
CA ILE A 410 4.31 -11.29 1.29
C ILE A 410 4.90 -10.86 -0.04
N VAL A 411 5.28 -11.83 -0.86
CA VAL A 411 5.49 -11.63 -2.30
C VAL A 411 4.30 -12.25 -3.03
N MET A 412 3.69 -11.51 -3.96
CA MET A 412 2.52 -11.96 -4.71
C MET A 412 2.83 -11.98 -6.21
N GLU A 413 2.52 -13.10 -6.85
CA GLU A 413 2.69 -13.32 -8.28
C GLU A 413 1.34 -13.70 -8.90
N TYR A 414 1.02 -13.12 -10.06
CA TYR A 414 -0.25 -13.34 -10.75
C TYR A 414 0.03 -14.03 -12.09
N PRO A 415 -0.02 -15.37 -12.17
CA PRO A 415 0.30 -16.09 -13.40
C PRO A 415 -0.57 -15.67 -14.61
N GLY A 416 -1.81 -15.22 -14.36
CA GLY A 416 -2.76 -14.75 -15.37
C GLY A 416 -2.63 -13.28 -15.76
N LEU A 417 -1.79 -12.49 -15.09
CA LEU A 417 -1.45 -11.11 -15.43
C LEU A 417 -0.04 -11.08 -16.05
N ARG A 418 0.06 -11.50 -17.31
CA ARG A 418 1.27 -11.29 -18.13
C ARG A 418 0.95 -10.33 -19.27
N VAL A 419 1.95 -9.54 -19.66
CA VAL A 419 1.92 -8.49 -20.69
C VAL A 419 1.03 -8.87 -21.88
N GLY A 420 0.08 -7.99 -22.22
CA GLY A 420 -0.80 -8.14 -23.39
C GLY A 420 -1.88 -9.23 -23.31
N ARG A 421 -1.99 -9.97 -22.19
CA ARG A 421 -3.04 -10.97 -21.99
C ARG A 421 -3.61 -10.88 -20.59
N HIS A 422 -4.65 -10.07 -20.43
CA HIS A 422 -5.63 -10.28 -19.37
C HIS A 422 -6.32 -11.62 -19.62
N ARG A 423 -5.73 -12.73 -19.14
CA ARG A 423 -6.41 -14.01 -19.20
C ARG A 423 -7.36 -14.05 -18.02
N GLU A 424 -8.66 -13.99 -18.33
CA GLU A 424 -9.71 -14.17 -17.35
C GLU A 424 -9.42 -15.43 -16.51
N VAL A 425 -9.36 -15.24 -15.19
CA VAL A 425 -9.34 -16.37 -14.25
C VAL A 425 -10.75 -16.95 -14.27
N ARG A 426 -10.92 -18.05 -15.01
CA ARG A 426 -12.20 -18.76 -15.12
C ARG A 426 -12.46 -19.52 -13.82
N ILE A 427 -13.19 -18.88 -12.92
CA ILE A 427 -13.70 -19.44 -11.68
C ILE A 427 -15.17 -19.11 -11.53
N SER A 428 -15.90 -20.01 -10.93
CA SER A 428 -17.32 -19.90 -10.62
C SER A 428 -17.52 -19.89 -9.11
N ALA A 429 -18.69 -19.45 -8.67
CA ALA A 429 -19.05 -19.54 -7.26
C ALA A 429 -19.00 -20.99 -6.71
N ALA A 430 -19.23 -22.00 -7.56
CA ALA A 430 -19.24 -23.42 -7.16
C ALA A 430 -17.84 -23.95 -6.82
N ASP A 431 -16.79 -23.33 -7.33
CA ASP A 431 -15.39 -23.76 -7.12
C ASP A 431 -14.89 -23.48 -5.69
N PHE A 432 -15.60 -22.64 -4.93
CA PHE A 432 -15.24 -22.24 -3.57
C PHE A 432 -15.69 -23.28 -2.53
N ASN A 433 -15.07 -24.45 -2.57
CA ASN A 433 -15.26 -25.54 -1.61
C ASN A 433 -13.96 -26.34 -1.39
N PHE A 434 -13.82 -26.95 -0.21
CA PHE A 434 -12.57 -27.65 0.16
C PHE A 434 -12.21 -28.81 -0.78
N ARG A 435 -13.20 -29.52 -1.34
CA ARG A 435 -12.92 -30.62 -2.27
C ARG A 435 -12.31 -30.12 -3.57
N TRP A 436 -12.78 -28.99 -4.10
CA TRP A 436 -12.17 -28.36 -5.26
C TRP A 436 -10.77 -27.86 -4.92
N LEU A 437 -10.65 -27.09 -3.85
CA LEU A 437 -9.39 -26.45 -3.45
C LEU A 437 -8.26 -27.45 -3.20
N LEU A 438 -8.51 -28.49 -2.40
CA LEU A 438 -7.52 -29.51 -2.05
C LEU A 438 -7.21 -30.49 -3.19
N ARG A 439 -7.98 -30.48 -4.29
CA ARG A 439 -7.65 -31.22 -5.51
C ARG A 439 -6.73 -30.40 -6.42
N HIS A 440 -6.99 -29.10 -6.53
CA HIS A 440 -6.19 -28.20 -7.37
C HIS A 440 -4.84 -27.88 -6.73
N ALA A 441 -4.77 -27.84 -5.39
CA ALA A 441 -3.56 -27.55 -4.60
C ALA A 441 -2.52 -28.69 -4.49
N ARG A 442 -2.67 -29.78 -5.26
CA ARG A 442 -1.82 -30.97 -5.13
C ARG A 442 -0.52 -30.85 -5.90
#